data_AF-A0A932NYC3-F1
#
_entry.id   AF-A0A932NYC3-F1
#
_cell.length_a   1.000
_cell.length_b   1.000
_cell.length_c   1.000
_cell.angle_alpha   90.00
_cell.angle_beta   90.00
_cell.angle_gamma   90.00
#
_symmetry.space_group_name_H-M   'P 1'
#
loop_
_entity.id
_entity.type
_entity.pdbx_description
1 polymer ?
#
loop_
_entity_poly.entity_id
_entity_poly.type
_entity_poly.pdbx_seq_one_letter_code
_entity_poly.pdbx_strand_id
1 'polypeptide(L)'
;MDNERLLIERNLELSAEFSRYLFEHPEIAEKIPLGAELILLPEFDDELKTYNLSLGGGIEAEGGKVIYVSISRLRPKFLSRIEDVEFKSVA
;
A
#
# COMPACT_ATOMS: atom_id res chain seq x y z
N MET A 1 -20.99 9.54 -5.07
CA MET A 1 -20.17 9.37 -6.29
C MET A 1 -18.75 9.87 -6.03
N ASP A 2 -18.57 11.05 -5.41
CA ASP A 2 -17.22 11.57 -5.13
C ASP A 2 -16.40 10.71 -4.15
N ASN A 3 -17.02 10.12 -3.12
CA ASN A 3 -16.26 9.35 -2.11
C ASN A 3 -15.67 8.04 -2.65
N GLU A 4 -16.42 7.33 -3.50
CA GLU A 4 -15.94 6.09 -4.11
C GLU A 4 -14.76 6.35 -5.05
N ARG A 5 -14.83 7.44 -5.83
CA ARG A 5 -13.72 7.86 -6.69
C ARG A 5 -12.46 8.15 -5.88
N LEU A 6 -12.57 8.83 -4.74
CA LEU A 6 -11.44 9.09 -3.85
C LEU A 6 -10.82 7.80 -3.30
N LEU A 7 -11.64 6.81 -2.94
CA LEU A 7 -11.17 5.50 -2.48
C LEU A 7 -10.43 4.74 -3.59
N ILE A 8 -10.93 4.79 -4.82
CA ILE A 8 -10.26 4.21 -5.99
C ILE A 8 -8.90 4.90 -6.24
N GLU A 9 -8.87 6.24 -6.21
CA GLU A 9 -7.62 7.01 -6.40
C GLU A 9 -6.57 6.65 -5.34
N ARG A 10 -6.97 6.55 -4.06
CA ARG A 10 -6.07 6.13 -2.96
C ARG A 10 -5.59 4.69 -3.13
N ASN A 11 -6.43 3.78 -3.61
CA ASN A 11 -6.03 2.40 -3.92
C ASN A 11 -5.03 2.32 -5.07
N LEU A 12 -5.20 3.14 -6.11
CA LEU A 12 -4.26 3.21 -7.22
C LEU A 12 -2.88 3.70 -6.74
N GLU A 13 -2.86 4.73 -5.88
CA GLU A 13 -1.63 5.21 -5.26
C GLU A 13 -0.96 4.12 -4.41
N LEU A 14 -1.72 3.46 -3.53
CA LEU A 14 -1.20 2.41 -2.66
C LEU A 14 -0.70 1.19 -3.46
N SER A 15 -1.39 0.82 -4.53
CA SER A 15 -0.99 -0.26 -5.44
C SER A 15 0.31 0.06 -6.19
N ALA A 16 0.48 1.33 -6.61
CA ALA A 16 1.72 1.78 -7.22
C ALA A 16 2.90 1.73 -6.24
N GLU A 17 2.70 2.12 -4.97
CA GLU A 17 3.71 1.99 -3.92
C GLU A 17 4.02 0.53 -3.61
N PHE A 18 3.01 -0.33 -3.49
CA PHE A 18 3.22 -1.75 -3.22
C PHE A 18 3.96 -2.44 -4.38
N SER A 19 3.67 -2.05 -5.62
CA SER A 19 4.42 -2.54 -6.79
C SER A 19 5.90 -2.16 -6.71
N ARG A 20 6.23 -0.91 -6.32
CA ARG A 20 7.62 -0.51 -6.06
C ARG A 20 8.27 -1.34 -4.97
N TYR A 21 7.55 -1.57 -3.88
CA TYR A 21 8.03 -2.39 -2.78
C TYR A 21 8.36 -3.82 -3.24
N LEU A 22 7.52 -4.45 -4.06
CA LEU A 22 7.79 -5.78 -4.60
C LEU A 22 9.03 -5.84 -5.50
N PHE A 23 9.36 -4.76 -6.24
CA PHE A 23 10.60 -4.69 -7.01
C PHE A 23 11.85 -4.69 -6.11
N GLU A 24 11.78 -4.06 -4.94
CA GLU A 24 12.86 -4.05 -3.95
C GLU A 24 12.93 -5.34 -3.12
N HIS A 25 11.85 -6.13 -3.12
CA HIS A 25 11.65 -7.34 -2.30
C HIS A 25 11.15 -8.54 -3.14
N PRO A 26 11.96 -9.07 -4.07
CA PRO A 26 11.55 -10.16 -4.95
C PRO A 26 11.13 -11.43 -4.19
N GLU A 27 11.71 -11.69 -3.01
CA GLU A 27 11.37 -12.81 -2.14
C GLU A 27 9.92 -12.78 -1.61
N ILE A 28 9.30 -11.61 -1.63
CA ILE A 28 7.88 -11.43 -1.28
C ILE A 28 7.02 -11.67 -2.53
N ALA A 29 7.44 -11.13 -3.68
CA ALA A 29 6.74 -11.31 -4.95
C ALA A 29 6.60 -12.80 -5.33
N GLU A 30 7.65 -13.59 -5.11
CA GLU A 30 7.65 -15.04 -5.40
C GLU A 30 6.62 -15.83 -4.57
N LYS A 31 6.18 -15.29 -3.42
CA LYS A 31 5.19 -15.95 -2.56
C LYS A 31 3.75 -15.69 -3.01
N ILE A 32 3.55 -14.78 -3.96
CA ILE A 32 2.22 -14.43 -4.47
C ILE A 32 1.78 -15.49 -5.48
N PRO A 33 0.73 -16.28 -5.21
CA PRO A 33 0.21 -17.28 -6.13
C PRO A 33 -0.33 -16.62 -7.40
N LEU A 34 -0.03 -17.25 -8.54
CA LEU A 34 -0.58 -16.85 -9.82
C LEU A 34 -2.12 -16.92 -9.81
N GLY A 35 -2.76 -15.88 -10.34
CA GLY A 35 -4.22 -15.79 -10.44
C GLY A 35 -4.93 -15.52 -9.11
N ALA A 36 -4.21 -15.11 -8.06
CA ALA A 36 -4.81 -14.55 -6.86
C ALA A 36 -4.95 -13.03 -6.99
N GLU A 37 -6.09 -12.51 -6.55
CA GLU A 37 -6.34 -11.08 -6.40
C GLU A 37 -5.74 -10.58 -5.07
N LEU A 38 -5.01 -9.47 -5.12
CA LEU A 38 -4.38 -8.87 -3.96
C LEU A 38 -5.27 -7.76 -3.39
N ILE A 39 -5.63 -7.88 -2.12
CA ILE A 39 -6.39 -6.86 -1.41
C ILE A 39 -5.49 -6.20 -0.38
N LEU A 40 -5.14 -4.95 -0.62
CA LEU A 40 -4.26 -4.18 0.26
C LEU A 40 -5.06 -3.63 1.45
N LEU A 41 -4.62 -3.91 2.66
CA LEU A 41 -5.27 -3.49 3.91
C LEU A 41 -4.37 -2.49 4.64
N PRO A 42 -4.53 -1.19 4.41
CA PRO A 42 -3.76 -0.17 5.12
C PRO A 42 -4.27 -0.01 6.55
N GLU A 43 -3.49 -0.42 7.55
CA GLU A 43 -3.85 -0.31 8.98
C GLU A 43 -3.87 1.15 9.48
N PHE A 44 -3.32 2.07 8.70
CA PHE A 44 -3.28 3.51 8.97
C PHE A 44 -4.45 4.27 8.33
N ASP A 45 -5.37 3.57 7.67
CA ASP A 45 -6.46 4.16 6.89
C ASP A 45 -7.71 3.27 6.97
N ASP A 46 -8.47 3.43 8.05
CA ASP A 46 -9.62 2.58 8.37
C ASP A 46 -10.72 2.61 7.31
N GLU A 47 -10.93 3.77 6.66
CA GLU A 47 -11.93 3.93 5.61
C GLU A 47 -11.56 3.09 4.39
N LEU A 48 -10.32 3.24 3.91
CA LEU A 48 -9.82 2.49 2.76
C LEU A 48 -9.74 0.99 3.07
N LYS A 49 -9.31 0.63 4.28
CA LYS A 49 -9.28 -0.76 4.75
C LYS A 49 -10.66 -1.41 4.71
N THR A 50 -11.68 -0.71 5.22
CA THR A 50 -13.05 -1.23 5.26
C THR A 50 -13.61 -1.43 3.85
N TYR A 51 -13.37 -0.46 2.96
CA TYR A 51 -13.75 -0.56 1.56
C TYR A 51 -13.07 -1.76 0.86
N ASN A 52 -11.76 -1.92 1.08
CA ASN A 52 -10.98 -3.00 0.48
C ASN A 52 -11.39 -4.39 1.01
N LEU A 53 -11.72 -4.51 2.30
CA LEU A 53 -12.29 -5.74 2.85
C LEU A 53 -13.60 -6.11 2.18
N SER A 54 -14.47 -5.13 1.91
CA SER A 54 -15.72 -5.36 1.18
C SER A 54 -15.46 -5.85 -0.25
N LEU A 55 -14.47 -5.29 -0.95
CA LEU A 55 -14.08 -5.75 -2.28
C LEU A 55 -13.55 -7.19 -2.26
N GLY A 56 -12.67 -7.51 -1.32
CA GLY A 56 -12.14 -8.86 -1.15
C GLY A 56 -13.23 -9.88 -0.87
N GLY A 57 -14.15 -9.56 0.06
CA GLY A 57 -15.29 -10.42 0.37
C GLY A 57 -16.22 -10.66 -0.83
N GLY A 58 -16.38 -9.67 -1.71
CA GLY A 58 -17.10 -9.82 -2.98
C GLY A 58 -16.43 -10.85 -3.91
N ILE A 59 -15.11 -10.73 -4.08
CA ILE A 59 -14.33 -11.66 -4.92
C ILE A 59 -14.35 -13.09 -4.35
N GLU A 60 -14.23 -13.23 -3.02
CA GLU A 60 -14.33 -14.53 -2.34
C GLU A 60 -15.72 -15.16 -2.54
N ALA A 61 -16.79 -14.36 -2.46
CA ALA A 61 -18.16 -14.84 -2.69
C ALA A 61 -18.39 -15.33 -4.13
N GLU A 62 -17.65 -14.78 -5.10
CA GLU A 62 -17.64 -15.22 -6.51
C GLU A 62 -16.71 -16.43 -6.76
N GLY A 63 -16.03 -16.93 -5.72
CA GLY A 63 -15.10 -18.07 -5.80
C GLY A 63 -13.69 -17.71 -6.26
N GLY A 64 -13.36 -16.41 -6.32
CA GLY A 64 -12.02 -15.94 -6.60
C GLY A 64 -11.04 -16.23 -5.45
N LYS A 65 -9.75 -16.35 -5.78
CA LYS A 65 -8.68 -16.49 -4.77
C LYS A 65 -8.22 -15.11 -4.35
N VAL A 66 -8.35 -14.79 -3.08
CA VAL A 66 -7.95 -13.49 -2.52
C VAL A 66 -6.79 -13.64 -1.56
N ILE A 67 -5.85 -12.71 -1.59
CA ILE A 67 -4.80 -12.55 -0.59
C ILE A 67 -4.89 -11.16 0.01
N TYR A 68 -5.11 -11.13 1.31
CA TYR A 68 -5.13 -9.91 2.10
C TYR A 68 -3.70 -9.55 2.54
N VAL A 69 -3.25 -8.36 2.16
CA VAL A 69 -1.92 -7.84 2.47
C VAL A 69 -2.06 -6.72 3.49
N SER A 70 -1.70 -6.97 4.74
CA SER A 70 -1.71 -5.94 5.78
C SER A 70 -0.49 -5.02 5.66
N ILE A 71 -0.75 -3.71 5.53
CA ILE A 71 0.28 -2.66 5.43
C ILE A 71 0.16 -1.78 6.67
N SER A 72 1.08 -1.98 7.61
CA SER A 72 1.03 -1.28 8.91
C SER A 72 1.36 0.20 8.84
N ARG A 73 2.24 0.62 7.91
CA ARG A 73 2.67 2.01 7.74
C ARG A 73 3.35 2.23 6.39
N LEU A 74 3.30 3.47 5.90
CA LEU A 74 4.12 3.94 4.77
C LEU A 74 5.34 4.69 5.28
N ARG A 75 6.46 4.58 4.55
CA ARG A 75 7.62 5.45 4.81
C ARG A 75 7.27 6.89 4.40
N PRO A 76 7.72 7.91 5.13
CA PRO A 76 7.54 9.30 4.72
C PRO A 76 8.14 9.55 3.34
N LYS A 77 7.42 10.23 2.45
CA LYS A 77 7.88 10.55 1.08
C LYS A 77 9.13 11.45 1.05
N PHE A 78 9.37 12.19 2.13
CA PHE A 78 10.40 13.23 2.24
C PHE A 78 11.26 13.01 3.49
N LEU A 79 11.89 11.83 3.62
CA LEU A 79 13.01 11.76 4.54
C LEU A 79 14.15 12.64 4.00
N SER A 80 14.77 13.41 4.90
CA SER A 80 15.93 14.21 4.57
C SER A 80 17.04 13.31 4.05
N ARG A 81 17.65 13.68 2.92
CA ARG A 81 18.82 13.00 2.32
C ARG A 81 20.15 13.62 2.76
N ILE A 82 20.11 14.51 3.76
CA ILE A 82 21.30 15.20 4.23
C ILE A 82 22.17 14.19 4.98
N GLU A 83 23.39 13.97 4.48
CA GLU A 83 24.37 13.06 5.08
C GLU A 83 25.21 13.73 6.17
N ASP A 84 25.50 15.03 6.04
CA ASP A 84 26.28 15.81 7.00
C ASP A 84 25.77 17.26 7.14
N VAL A 85 25.76 17.78 8.37
CA VAL A 85 25.41 19.18 8.69
C VAL A 85 26.46 19.76 9.63
N GLU A 86 27.04 20.90 9.27
CA GLU A 86 27.92 21.70 10.13
C GLU A 86 27.29 23.08 10.39
N PHE A 87 27.23 23.49 11.65
CA PHE A 87 26.80 24.84 12.03
C PHE A 87 28.03 25.71 12.34
N LYS A 88 28.16 26.87 11.68
CA LYS A 88 29.17 27.88 12.00
C LYS A 88 28.50 29.13 12.54
N SER A 89 28.77 29.42 13.81
CA SER A 89 28.49 30.70 14.42
C SER A 89 29.62 31.66 14.08
N VAL A 90 29.29 32.85 13.57
CA VAL A 90 30.24 33.95 13.41
C VAL A 90 29.88 34.97 14.48
N ALA A 91 30.76 35.15 15.46
CA ALA A 91 30.69 36.21 16.47
C ALA A 91 31.22 37.52 15.91
#